data_AF-A0A7C7XAX7-F1
#
_entry.id   AF-A0A7C7XAX7-F1
#
_cell.length_a   1.000
_cell.length_b   1.000
_cell.length_c   1.000
_cell.angle_alpha   90.00
_cell.angle_beta   90.00
_cell.angle_gamma   90.00
#
_symmetry.space_group_name_H-M   'P 1'
#
loop_
_entity.id
_entity.type
_entity.pdbx_description
1 polymer ?
#
loop_
_entity_poly.entity_id
_entity_poly.type
_entity_poly.pdbx_seq_one_letter_code
_entity_poly.pdbx_strand_id
1 'polypeptide(L)'
;MPERYPDPTLRRIDRAVTRAAKAPDLLHYLTPVNLESERRRFLKKQGTRNPAFSYRLPELDPIVQKRTLHRIPLEEIADSEIQQLYVDVVQDCSNRLDLLQSLGTERFLYDSLRYFGRPGRQELKDAEFLLHGAPLAADEQEETL
;
A
#
# COMPACT_ATOMS: atom_id res chain seq x y z
N MET A 1 12.60 -19.14 36.71
CA MET A 1 13.60 -18.94 35.65
C MET A 1 12.82 -18.66 34.37
N PRO A 2 12.91 -17.49 33.72
CA PRO A 2 12.16 -17.30 32.49
C PRO A 2 12.82 -18.13 31.38
N GLU A 3 12.03 -18.99 30.75
CA GLU A 3 12.45 -19.92 29.71
C GLU A 3 12.97 -19.17 28.48
N ARG A 4 14.01 -19.72 27.86
CA ARG A 4 14.57 -19.24 26.60
C ARG A 4 13.55 -19.42 25.47
N TYR A 5 12.79 -18.38 25.18
CA TYR A 5 12.11 -18.21 23.89
C TYR A 5 13.08 -17.56 22.88
N PRO A 6 13.05 -17.89 21.57
CA PRO A 6 12.00 -18.54 20.81
C PRO A 6 12.27 -19.97 20.37
N ASP A 7 11.20 -20.76 20.47
CA ASP A 7 10.96 -22.05 19.82
C ASP A 7 11.55 -22.09 18.40
N PRO A 8 12.35 -23.13 18.04
CA PRO A 8 12.88 -23.29 16.69
C PRO A 8 11.80 -23.30 15.60
N THR A 9 10.59 -23.77 15.92
CA THR A 9 9.44 -23.76 15.00
C THR A 9 9.00 -22.33 14.71
N LEU A 10 8.80 -21.51 15.74
CA LEU A 10 8.44 -20.11 15.55
C LEU A 10 9.48 -19.36 14.72
N ARG A 11 10.78 -19.55 15.00
CA ARG A 11 11.85 -18.91 14.20
C ARG A 11 11.81 -19.32 12.74
N ARG A 12 11.44 -20.56 12.42
CA ARG A 12 11.31 -21.04 11.05
C ARG A 12 10.11 -20.39 10.37
N ILE A 13 8.98 -20.30 11.06
CA ILE A 13 7.75 -19.67 10.56
C ILE A 13 7.96 -18.18 10.35
N ASP A 14 8.52 -17.47 11.31
CA ASP A 14 8.90 -16.05 11.20
C ASP A 14 9.71 -15.80 9.91
N ARG A 15 10.80 -16.55 9.71
CA ARG A 15 11.62 -16.44 8.50
C ARG A 15 10.87 -16.78 7.21
N ALA A 16 9.89 -17.69 7.26
CA ALA A 16 9.08 -18.04 6.10
C ALA A 16 8.10 -16.90 5.78
N VAL A 17 7.43 -16.37 6.80
CA VAL A 17 6.52 -15.22 6.71
C VAL A 17 7.27 -13.99 6.22
N THR A 18 8.41 -13.62 6.82
CA THR A 18 9.21 -12.47 6.36
C THR A 18 9.62 -12.60 4.90
N ARG A 19 9.97 -13.81 4.44
CA ARG A 19 10.35 -14.05 3.03
C ARG A 19 9.16 -13.94 2.09
N ALA A 20 8.00 -14.48 2.47
CA ALA A 20 6.78 -14.42 1.67
C ALA A 20 6.12 -13.03 1.69
N ALA A 21 6.23 -12.32 2.81
CA ALA A 21 5.72 -10.97 3.05
C ALA A 21 6.61 -9.86 2.50
N LYS A 22 7.74 -10.20 1.83
CA LYS A 22 8.47 -9.26 0.97
C LYS A 22 7.61 -8.94 -0.25
N ALA A 23 6.54 -8.20 -0.02
CA ALA A 23 5.72 -7.63 -1.04
C ALA A 23 6.46 -6.42 -1.65
N PRO A 24 6.28 -6.19 -2.96
CA PRO A 24 6.74 -4.97 -3.60
C PRO A 24 6.25 -3.74 -2.84
N ASP A 25 7.10 -2.72 -2.67
CA ASP A 25 6.73 -1.47 -2.00
C ASP A 25 5.47 -0.88 -2.64
N LEU A 26 4.38 -0.80 -1.87
CA LEU A 26 3.08 -0.36 -2.37
C LEU A 26 3.17 1.07 -2.94
N LEU A 27 3.94 1.96 -2.29
CA LEU A 27 4.12 3.33 -2.75
C LEU A 27 4.82 3.39 -4.11
N HIS A 28 5.73 2.46 -4.36
CA HIS A 28 6.39 2.35 -5.66
C HIS A 28 5.41 2.07 -6.81
N TYR A 29 4.34 1.31 -6.56
CA TYR A 29 3.33 1.01 -7.58
C TYR A 29 2.20 2.04 -7.62
N LEU A 30 1.90 2.68 -6.49
CA LEU A 30 0.93 3.78 -6.41
C LEU A 30 1.43 5.08 -7.03
N THR A 31 2.75 5.29 -7.09
CA THR A 31 3.31 6.53 -7.63
C THR A 31 3.36 6.47 -9.16
N PRO A 32 2.61 7.33 -9.89
CA PRO A 32 2.63 7.35 -11.35
C PRO A 32 4.03 7.65 -11.89
N VAL A 33 4.43 6.96 -12.96
CA VAL A 33 5.74 7.21 -13.60
C VAL A 33 5.84 8.60 -14.21
N ASN A 34 4.70 9.19 -14.56
CA ASN A 34 4.59 10.49 -15.21
C ASN A 34 4.08 11.61 -14.30
N LEU A 35 4.10 11.41 -12.97
CA LEU A 35 3.55 12.32 -11.95
C LEU A 35 4.00 13.78 -12.17
N GLU A 36 5.31 14.02 -12.21
CA GLU A 36 5.87 15.37 -12.36
C GLU A 36 5.53 16.04 -13.70
N SER A 37 5.38 15.24 -14.75
CA SER A 37 5.02 15.77 -16.07
C SER A 37 3.55 16.16 -16.15
N GLU A 38 2.66 15.35 -15.57
CA GLU A 38 1.22 15.61 -15.55
C GLU A 38 0.88 16.72 -14.55
N ARG A 39 1.57 16.79 -13.40
CA ARG A 39 1.45 17.89 -12.44
C ARG A 39 1.74 19.23 -13.11
N ARG A 40 2.88 19.37 -13.79
CA ARG A 40 3.25 20.60 -14.52
C ARG A 40 2.21 20.96 -15.58
N ARG A 41 1.71 19.97 -16.33
CA ARG A 41 0.68 20.18 -17.36
C ARG A 41 -0.67 20.63 -16.76
N PHE A 42 -1.06 20.04 -15.63
CA PHE A 42 -2.30 20.37 -14.92
C PHE A 42 -2.27 21.79 -14.39
N LEU A 43 -1.19 22.16 -13.69
CA LEU A 43 -1.02 23.49 -13.10
C LEU A 43 -0.90 24.59 -14.18
N LYS A 44 -0.11 24.36 -15.25
CA LYS A 44 0.01 25.31 -16.37
C LYS A 44 -1.32 25.60 -17.07
N LYS A 45 -2.24 24.64 -17.07
CA LYS A 45 -3.58 24.79 -17.68
C LYS A 45 -4.67 25.11 -16.66
N GLN A 46 -4.31 25.50 -15.43
CA GLN A 46 -5.24 25.84 -14.35
C GLN A 46 -6.31 24.75 -14.12
N GLY A 47 -5.92 23.48 -14.25
CA GLY A 47 -6.84 22.35 -14.04
C GLY A 47 -7.87 22.10 -15.15
N THR A 48 -7.76 22.75 -16.31
CA THR A 48 -8.71 22.58 -17.44
C THR A 48 -8.77 21.13 -17.96
N ARG A 49 -7.69 20.35 -17.80
CA ARG A 49 -7.62 18.95 -18.25
C ARG A 49 -7.20 18.06 -17.09
N ASN A 50 -7.91 16.96 -16.88
CA ASN A 50 -7.54 15.94 -15.89
C ASN A 50 -6.19 15.28 -16.28
N PRO A 51 -5.27 15.03 -15.33
CA PRO A 51 -4.02 14.34 -15.62
C PRO A 51 -4.28 12.89 -16.04
N ALA A 52 -3.52 12.41 -17.01
CA ALA A 52 -3.58 11.03 -17.46
C ALA A 52 -2.39 10.26 -16.88
N PHE A 53 -2.58 9.64 -15.72
CA PHE A 53 -1.50 8.92 -15.04
C PHE A 53 -1.21 7.56 -15.67
N SER A 54 0.08 7.24 -15.73
CA SER A 54 0.57 5.92 -16.11
C SER A 54 1.26 5.28 -14.91
N TYR A 55 0.94 4.02 -14.64
CA TYR A 55 1.40 3.28 -13.47
C TYR A 55 2.29 2.11 -13.88
N ARG A 56 3.15 1.68 -12.95
CA ARG A 56 3.98 0.49 -13.13
C ARG A 56 3.12 -0.76 -13.00
N LEU A 57 3.34 -1.73 -13.87
CA LEU A 57 2.75 -3.06 -13.72
C LEU A 57 3.56 -3.85 -12.70
N PRO A 58 2.93 -4.52 -11.72
CA PRO A 58 3.62 -5.45 -10.83
C PRO A 58 4.36 -6.52 -11.63
N GLU A 59 5.67 -6.66 -11.41
CA GLU A 59 6.47 -7.74 -12.01
C GLU A 59 6.13 -9.12 -11.41
N LEU A 60 5.43 -9.14 -10.27
CA LEU A 60 5.12 -10.32 -9.49
C LEU A 60 3.69 -10.79 -9.74
N ASP A 61 3.52 -12.10 -9.96
CA ASP A 61 2.20 -12.74 -10.01
C ASP A 61 1.61 -12.82 -8.60
N PRO A 62 0.56 -12.04 -8.28
CA PRO A 62 0.08 -11.98 -6.91
C PRO A 62 -0.71 -13.25 -6.52
N ILE A 63 -1.16 -14.06 -7.48
CA ILE A 63 -1.76 -15.37 -7.20
C ILE A 63 -0.69 -16.31 -6.63
N VAL A 64 0.51 -16.29 -7.20
CA VAL A 64 1.65 -17.10 -6.72
C VAL A 64 2.10 -16.63 -5.34
N GLN A 65 2.14 -15.32 -5.09
CA GLN A 65 2.51 -14.79 -3.78
C GLN A 65 1.50 -15.16 -2.69
N LYS A 66 0.20 -15.03 -2.95
CA LYS A 66 -0.85 -15.47 -2.02
C LYS A 66 -0.77 -16.96 -1.71
N ARG A 67 -0.58 -17.79 -2.74
CA ARG A 67 -0.38 -19.24 -2.54
C ARG A 67 0.83 -19.52 -1.64
N THR A 68 1.89 -18.73 -1.76
CA THR A 68 3.09 -18.88 -0.92
C THR A 68 2.81 -18.49 0.53
N LEU A 69 2.10 -17.39 0.76
CA LEU A 69 1.67 -16.94 2.09
C LEU A 69 0.76 -17.97 2.79
N HIS A 70 -0.25 -18.48 2.10
CA HIS A 70 -1.21 -19.44 2.67
C HIS A 70 -0.67 -20.88 2.82
N ARG A 71 0.54 -21.17 2.33
CA ARG A 71 1.22 -22.45 2.51
C ARG A 71 2.05 -22.53 3.80
N ILE A 72 2.19 -21.42 4.52
CA ILE A 72 2.96 -21.38 5.75
C ILE A 72 2.15 -22.12 6.83
N PRO A 73 2.73 -23.15 7.48
CA PRO A 73 2.00 -23.97 8.45
C PRO A 73 1.92 -23.25 9.80
N LEU A 74 0.98 -22.31 9.92
CA LEU A 74 0.77 -21.51 11.13
C LEU A 74 0.21 -22.36 12.29
N GLU A 75 -0.42 -23.49 11.97
CA GLU A 75 -0.91 -24.49 12.93
C GLU A 75 0.18 -25.16 13.77
N GLU A 76 1.46 -25.06 13.36
CA GLU A 76 2.58 -25.58 14.13
C GLU A 76 2.99 -24.66 15.30
N ILE A 77 2.43 -23.44 15.38
CA ILE A 77 2.69 -22.51 16.49
C ILE A 77 1.93 -23.00 17.73
N ALA A 78 2.65 -23.28 18.82
CA ALA A 78 2.07 -23.81 20.05
C ALA A 78 1.23 -22.78 20.83
N ASP A 79 1.61 -21.51 20.79
CA ASP A 79 0.92 -20.41 21.47
C ASP A 79 -0.20 -19.86 20.57
N SER A 80 -1.45 -19.95 21.04
CA SER A 80 -2.62 -19.52 20.27
C SER A 80 -2.68 -18.02 20.02
N GLU A 81 -2.15 -17.18 20.92
CA GLU A 81 -2.12 -15.73 20.73
C GLU A 81 -1.11 -15.36 19.65
N ILE A 82 0.08 -15.97 19.70
CA ILE A 82 1.10 -15.80 18.66
C ILE A 82 0.60 -16.34 17.32
N GLN A 83 -0.06 -17.50 17.32
CA GLN A 83 -0.65 -18.07 16.12
C GLN A 83 -1.62 -17.09 15.46
N GLN A 84 -2.56 -16.53 16.24
CA GLN A 84 -3.53 -15.59 15.72
C GLN A 84 -2.86 -14.32 15.17
N LEU A 85 -1.84 -13.81 15.84
CA LEU A 85 -1.04 -12.69 15.33
C LEU A 85 -0.46 -12.98 13.94
N TYR A 86 0.10 -14.17 13.72
CA TYR A 86 0.63 -14.53 12.40
C TYR A 86 -0.45 -14.74 11.35
N VAL A 87 -1.62 -15.26 11.74
CA VAL A 87 -2.79 -15.34 10.84
C VAL A 87 -3.17 -13.95 10.37
N ASP A 88 -3.23 -12.98 11.28
CA ASP A 88 -3.56 -11.59 10.96
C ASP A 88 -2.51 -10.95 10.04
N VAL A 89 -1.22 -11.18 10.30
CA VAL A 89 -0.11 -10.71 9.45
C VAL A 89 -0.19 -11.29 8.04
N VAL A 90 -0.45 -12.59 7.91
CA VAL A 90 -0.60 -13.25 6.61
C VAL A 90 -1.81 -12.70 5.87
N GLN A 91 -2.93 -12.49 6.57
CA GLN A 91 -4.13 -11.90 6.00
C GLN A 91 -3.90 -10.46 5.52
N ASP A 92 -3.19 -9.65 6.30
CA ASP A 92 -2.83 -8.28 5.93
C ASP A 92 -1.96 -8.24 4.67
N CYS A 93 -0.95 -9.12 4.60
CA CYS A 93 -0.11 -9.26 3.40
C CYS A 93 -0.94 -9.64 2.18
N SER A 94 -1.89 -10.57 2.32
CA SER A 94 -2.81 -10.96 1.24
C SER A 94 -3.72 -9.81 0.80
N ASN A 95 -4.26 -9.03 1.73
CA ASN A 95 -5.09 -7.85 1.42
C ASN A 95 -4.27 -6.78 0.66
N ARG A 96 -3.01 -6.57 1.03
CA ARG A 96 -2.11 -5.67 0.30
C ARG A 96 -1.84 -6.14 -1.13
N LEU A 97 -1.72 -7.45 -1.35
CA LEU A 97 -1.60 -8.03 -2.70
C LEU A 97 -2.88 -7.83 -3.52
N ASP A 98 -4.06 -7.94 -2.91
CA ASP A 98 -5.33 -7.59 -3.55
C ASP A 98 -5.37 -6.13 -4.00
N LEU A 99 -4.95 -5.22 -3.12
CA LEU A 99 -4.88 -3.79 -3.43
C LEU A 99 -3.95 -3.51 -4.62
N LEU A 100 -2.80 -4.20 -4.68
CA LEU A 100 -1.89 -4.10 -5.82
C LEU A 100 -2.50 -4.65 -7.12
N GLN A 101 -3.29 -5.73 -7.03
CA GLN A 101 -3.98 -6.31 -8.18
C GLN A 101 -5.05 -5.40 -8.76
N SER A 102 -5.75 -4.64 -7.92
CA SER A 102 -6.81 -3.76 -8.37
C SER A 102 -6.33 -2.42 -8.91
N LEU A 103 -5.02 -2.12 -8.83
CA LEU A 103 -4.43 -0.90 -9.40
C LEU A 103 -4.86 -0.68 -10.86
N GLY A 104 -5.28 0.56 -11.15
CA GLY A 104 -5.77 0.95 -12.48
C GLY A 104 -7.17 0.43 -12.84
N THR A 105 -7.86 -0.26 -11.91
CA THR A 105 -9.25 -0.72 -12.09
C THR A 105 -10.21 0.05 -11.17
N GLU A 106 -11.51 -0.01 -11.47
CA GLU A 106 -12.56 0.59 -10.63
C GLU A 106 -12.64 -0.02 -9.22
N ARG A 107 -12.09 -1.22 -9.03
CA ARG A 107 -12.08 -1.93 -7.73
C ARG A 107 -11.09 -1.32 -6.74
N PHE A 108 -10.07 -0.62 -7.23
CA PHE A 108 -9.00 -0.08 -6.41
C PHE A 108 -9.51 0.78 -5.24
N LEU A 109 -10.49 1.64 -5.50
CA LEU A 109 -11.05 2.50 -4.47
C LEU A 109 -11.67 1.68 -3.33
N TYR A 110 -12.42 0.64 -3.65
CA TYR A 110 -13.06 -0.22 -2.66
C TYR A 110 -12.03 -1.01 -1.85
N ASP A 111 -11.01 -1.56 -2.51
CA ASP A 111 -9.93 -2.29 -1.83
C ASP A 111 -9.08 -1.36 -0.94
N SER A 112 -8.81 -0.14 -1.41
CA SER A 112 -8.10 0.88 -0.63
C SER A 112 -8.86 1.27 0.63
N LEU A 113 -10.18 1.48 0.52
CA LEU A 113 -11.03 1.80 1.67
C LEU A 113 -11.18 0.63 2.62
N ARG A 114 -11.16 -0.61 2.12
CA ARG A 114 -11.18 -1.80 2.96
C ARG A 114 -9.87 -1.98 3.72
N TYR A 115 -8.74 -1.68 3.08
CA TYR A 115 -7.40 -1.84 3.67
C TYR A 115 -7.04 -0.72 4.65
N PHE A 116 -7.17 0.55 4.23
CA PHE A 116 -6.80 1.71 5.05
C PHE A 116 -7.94 2.26 5.90
N GLY A 117 -9.18 1.86 5.63
CA GLY A 117 -10.36 2.48 6.21
C GLY A 117 -10.82 3.72 5.43
N ARG A 118 -11.92 4.30 5.91
CA ARG A 118 -12.44 5.58 5.39
C ARG A 118 -11.82 6.73 6.16
N PRO A 119 -11.49 7.85 5.50
CA PRO A 119 -11.06 9.04 6.20
C PRO A 119 -12.14 9.53 7.17
N GLY A 120 -11.71 9.99 8.33
CA GLY A 120 -12.56 10.54 9.38
C GLY A 120 -13.14 11.91 9.01
N ARG A 121 -14.17 12.34 9.74
CA ARG A 121 -14.80 13.65 9.51
C ARG A 121 -13.84 14.83 9.64
N GLN A 122 -12.86 14.73 10.54
CA GLN A 122 -11.89 15.80 10.76
C GLN A 122 -10.93 15.91 9.57
N GLU A 123 -10.39 14.78 9.10
CA GLU A 123 -9.52 14.71 7.92
C GLU A 123 -10.20 15.25 6.67
N LEU A 124 -11.50 14.99 6.50
CA LEU A 124 -12.29 15.55 5.41
C LEU A 124 -12.42 17.08 5.50
N LYS A 125 -12.70 17.62 6.69
CA LYS A 125 -12.76 19.07 6.90
C LYS A 125 -11.42 19.74 6.66
N ASP A 126 -10.33 19.13 7.10
CA ASP A 126 -8.98 19.65 6.90
C ASP A 126 -8.63 19.64 5.40
N ALA A 127 -9.01 18.59 4.67
CA ALA A 127 -8.83 18.51 3.22
C ALA A 127 -9.67 19.55 2.46
N GLU A 128 -10.94 19.76 2.84
CA GLU A 128 -11.79 20.82 2.27
C GLU A 128 -11.21 22.21 2.56
N PHE A 129 -10.72 22.44 3.77
CA PHE A 129 -10.04 23.68 4.13
C PHE A 129 -8.80 23.91 3.26
N LEU A 130 -7.95 22.91 3.06
CA LEU A 130 -6.78 23.01 2.19
C LEU A 130 -7.18 23.25 0.73
N LEU A 131 -8.24 22.61 0.25
CA LEU A 131 -8.74 22.74 -1.12
C LEU A 131 -9.28 24.15 -1.41
N HIS A 132 -9.93 24.80 -0.44
CA HIS A 132 -10.54 26.12 -0.60
C HIS A 132 -9.66 27.27 -0.08
N GLY A 133 -8.74 26.99 0.83
CA GLY A 133 -7.93 27.99 1.54
C GLY A 133 -6.58 28.31 0.89
N ALA A 134 -6.06 27.44 0.01
CA ALA A 134 -4.83 27.71 -0.73
C ALA A 134 -5.16 28.42 -2.06
N PRO A 135 -4.78 29.70 -2.26
CA PRO A 135 -4.69 30.22 -3.62
C PRO A 135 -3.72 29.32 -4.39
N LEU A 136 -4.10 28.87 -5.58
CA LEU A 136 -3.18 28.23 -6.52
C LEU A 136 -2.09 29.25 -6.81
N ALA A 137 -0.99 29.24 -6.05
CA ALA A 137 0.19 29.98 -6.40
C ALA A 137 0.57 29.49 -7.79
N ALA A 138 0.47 30.37 -8.79
CA ALA A 138 1.22 30.17 -10.02
C ALA A 138 2.67 30.08 -9.56
N ASP A 139 3.28 28.90 -9.69
CA ASP A 139 4.72 28.73 -9.51
C ASP A 139 5.41 29.56 -10.61
N GLU A 140 5.50 30.87 -10.40
CA GLU A 140 6.49 31.73 -11.01
C GLU A 140 7.77 31.52 -10.21
N GLN A 141 8.65 30.65 -10.73
CA GLN A 141 10.06 30.97 -10.88
C GLN A 141 10.74 29.88 -11.73
N GLU A 142 10.97 30.24 -12.99
CA GLU A 142 12.14 29.80 -13.73
C GLU A 142 13.38 30.07 -12.87
N GLU A 143 13.94 29.03 -12.26
CA GLU A 143 15.38 29.06 -11.93
C GLU A 143 16.13 28.91 -13.25
N THR A 144 16.30 30.05 -13.91
CA THR A 144 17.44 30.30 -14.77
C THR A 144 18.68 30.23 -13.90
N LEU A 145 19.59 29.29 -14.21
CA LEU A 145 21.05 29.46 -14.25
C LEU A 145 21.68 28.24 -14.94
#